data_AF-A0A4P6FNC3-F1
#
_entry.id   AF-A0A4P6FNC3-F1
#
_cell.length_a   1.000
_cell.length_b   1.000
_cell.length_c   1.000
_cell.angle_alpha   90.00
_cell.angle_beta   90.00
_cell.angle_gamma   90.00
#
_symmetry.space_group_name_H-M   'P 1'
#
loop_
_entity.id
_entity.type
_entity.pdbx_description
1 polymer ?
#
loop_
_entity_poly.entity_id
_entity_poly.type
_entity_poly.pdbx_seq_one_letter_code
_entity_poly.pdbx_strand_id
1 'polypeptide(L)'
;MLETLWRFQKDRSKRRRRAGSSDRDCQLFDSQARSLRAMAMGAATAASDADARLEDLAGRIGALIDKPADAGRAPDDFSLLAAMEMELVRLLPKELKVRTCWSIRERFECIASPRAVERYRASRPPALSTADRLPEGGLALIEADAIALLGQINRIFLMNREGERTINDLQRWVGWSIVRDGSMFMAFVIATYVLLKVMFGASGDNMTPIHFSKLFLIGLITIMFMGYLGAAMSTVRRLQAAVGEGRSRLDPYMELAPLRFGRRGIRLGMISGSIFSLLLYFIFVSGAGEMLGIKGGIFPRPVETNAAQAPNAADDASAAAAPRGGPAIGRPGRELQGALPAARVEDGSLGAEGAGESDCDVAAGPSCGWFAKFAGRLGFAGPGDVFKMLIWAFVAGFAERLVPDAIDRLVSRPVPRPGAANVGGGNE
;
A
#
# COMPACT_ATOMS: atom_id res chain seq x y z
N MET A 1 32.00 -33.91 -11.89
CA MET A 1 30.69 -33.48 -11.35
C MET A 1 30.71 -32.08 -10.70
N LEU A 2 31.43 -31.85 -9.59
CA LEU A 2 31.35 -30.57 -8.85
C LEU A 2 31.68 -29.33 -9.68
N GLU A 3 32.68 -29.41 -10.55
CA GLU A 3 33.01 -28.31 -11.46
C GLU A 3 31.94 -28.11 -12.54
N THR A 4 31.31 -29.17 -13.03
CA THR A 4 30.17 -29.12 -13.97
C THR A 4 28.99 -28.38 -13.34
N LEU A 5 28.64 -28.73 -12.11
CA LEU A 5 27.61 -28.04 -11.31
C LEU A 5 27.98 -26.58 -11.06
N TRP A 6 29.24 -26.28 -10.73
CA TRP A 6 29.71 -24.91 -10.53
C TRP A 6 29.67 -24.07 -11.81
N ARG A 7 30.11 -24.60 -12.96
CA ARG A 7 30.02 -23.93 -14.26
C ARG A 7 28.56 -23.66 -14.63
N PHE A 8 27.68 -24.65 -14.46
CA PHE A 8 26.25 -24.52 -14.68
C PHE A 8 25.62 -23.44 -13.79
N GLN A 9 25.92 -23.42 -12.49
CA GLN A 9 25.46 -22.38 -11.57
C GLN A 9 26.00 -20.99 -11.93
N LYS A 10 27.30 -20.88 -12.28
CA LYS A 10 27.95 -19.62 -12.66
C LYS A 10 27.34 -19.00 -13.92
N ASP A 11 27.01 -19.80 -14.92
CA ASP A 11 26.32 -19.31 -16.11
C ASP A 11 24.82 -19.01 -15.85
N ARG A 12 24.16 -19.74 -14.94
CA ARG A 12 22.80 -19.38 -14.48
C ARG A 12 22.77 -18.04 -13.74
N SER A 13 23.74 -17.75 -12.87
CA SER A 13 23.80 -16.48 -12.15
C SER A 13 24.03 -15.31 -13.11
N LYS A 14 24.89 -15.46 -14.12
CA LYS A 14 25.04 -14.49 -15.22
C LYS A 14 23.72 -14.26 -15.99
N ARG A 15 22.98 -15.33 -16.34
CA ARG A 15 21.68 -15.20 -17.03
C ARG A 15 20.65 -14.46 -16.16
N ARG A 16 20.60 -14.73 -14.85
CA ARG A 16 19.70 -14.02 -13.92
C ARG A 16 20.03 -12.54 -13.74
N ARG A 17 21.32 -12.17 -13.67
CA ARG A 17 21.74 -10.75 -13.63
C ARG A 17 21.32 -10.00 -14.90
N ARG A 18 21.39 -10.66 -16.07
CA ARG A 18 20.87 -10.10 -17.34
C ARG A 18 19.35 -9.98 -17.39
N ALA A 19 18.62 -10.79 -16.61
CA ALA A 19 17.15 -10.81 -16.56
C ALA A 19 16.56 -9.89 -15.47
N GLY A 20 17.36 -9.05 -14.80
CA GLY A 20 16.87 -8.15 -13.74
C GLY A 20 16.39 -8.85 -12.47
N SER A 21 16.92 -10.05 -12.17
CA SER A 21 16.65 -10.77 -10.92
C SER A 21 17.06 -9.94 -9.70
N SER A 22 16.24 -9.97 -8.64
CA SER A 22 16.54 -9.34 -7.35
C SER A 22 17.90 -9.80 -6.81
N ASP A 23 18.69 -8.87 -6.26
CA ASP A 23 20.03 -9.17 -5.76
C ASP A 23 20.00 -10.10 -4.53
N ARG A 24 18.89 -10.08 -3.76
CA ARG A 24 18.63 -11.03 -2.65
C ARG A 24 18.52 -12.48 -3.12
N ASP A 25 17.91 -12.73 -4.28
CA ASP A 25 17.82 -14.09 -4.83
C ASP A 25 19.23 -14.62 -5.13
N CYS A 26 20.10 -13.78 -5.70
CA CYS A 26 21.48 -14.16 -5.99
C CYS A 26 22.24 -14.52 -4.71
N GLN A 27 22.10 -13.73 -3.63
CA GLN A 27 22.78 -13.97 -2.36
C GLN A 27 22.34 -15.27 -1.67
N LEU A 28 21.05 -15.59 -1.70
CA LEU A 28 20.52 -16.85 -1.13
C LEU A 28 21.01 -18.08 -1.92
N PHE A 29 20.99 -18.00 -3.26
CA PHE A 29 21.52 -19.07 -4.10
C PHE A 29 23.03 -19.27 -3.88
N ASP A 30 23.81 -18.18 -3.81
CA ASP A 30 25.26 -18.26 -3.56
C ASP A 30 25.58 -18.82 -2.15
N SER A 31 24.71 -18.63 -1.15
CA SER A 31 24.89 -19.25 0.18
C SER A 31 24.61 -20.76 0.16
N GLN A 32 23.51 -21.21 -0.47
CA GLN A 32 23.24 -22.64 -0.67
C GLN A 32 24.30 -23.33 -1.52
N ALA A 33 24.80 -22.67 -2.58
CA ALA A 33 25.86 -23.21 -3.43
C ALA A 33 27.17 -23.43 -2.66
N ARG A 34 27.53 -22.50 -1.76
CA ARG A 34 28.70 -22.64 -0.87
C ARG A 34 28.50 -23.75 0.17
N SER A 35 27.32 -23.86 0.76
CA SER A 35 26.92 -24.96 1.65
C SER A 35 27.08 -26.33 0.96
N LEU A 36 26.45 -26.51 -0.21
CA LEU A 36 26.54 -27.73 -1.01
C LEU A 36 27.98 -28.07 -1.39
N ARG A 37 28.79 -27.09 -1.78
CA ARG A 37 30.22 -27.30 -2.08
C ARG A 37 30.99 -27.76 -0.85
N ALA A 38 30.75 -27.18 0.32
CA ALA A 38 31.40 -27.61 1.57
C ALA A 38 31.02 -29.04 1.96
N MET A 39 29.73 -29.39 1.88
CA MET A 39 29.24 -30.76 2.11
C MET A 39 29.88 -31.76 1.14
N ALA A 40 29.92 -31.43 -0.15
CA ALA A 40 30.44 -32.35 -1.17
C ALA A 40 31.96 -32.52 -1.11
N MET A 41 32.73 -31.48 -0.75
CA MET A 41 34.17 -31.65 -0.50
C MET A 41 34.44 -32.48 0.76
N GLY A 42 33.64 -32.32 1.81
CA GLY A 42 33.71 -33.18 3.00
C GLY A 42 33.36 -34.64 2.72
N ALA A 43 32.40 -34.91 1.84
CA ALA A 43 32.07 -36.26 1.39
C ALA A 43 33.21 -36.88 0.55
N ALA A 44 33.77 -36.12 -0.40
CA ALA A 44 34.85 -36.58 -1.28
C ALA A 44 36.16 -36.89 -0.55
N THR A 45 36.43 -36.25 0.59
CA THR A 45 37.62 -36.55 1.41
C THR A 45 37.48 -37.78 2.32
N ALA A 46 36.29 -38.36 2.45
CA ALA A 46 35.99 -39.33 3.51
C ALA A 46 35.95 -40.81 3.07
N ALA A 47 36.03 -41.14 1.78
CA ALA A 47 35.81 -42.52 1.32
C ALA A 47 36.40 -42.84 -0.06
N SER A 48 37.17 -43.94 -0.15
CA SER A 48 37.52 -44.61 -1.41
C SER A 48 36.36 -45.44 -1.98
N ASP A 49 35.45 -45.92 -1.13
CA ASP A 49 34.23 -46.63 -1.55
C ASP A 49 33.11 -45.69 -2.04
N ALA A 50 33.32 -44.36 -1.95
CA ALA A 50 32.31 -43.40 -2.39
C ALA A 50 32.30 -43.21 -3.91
N ASP A 51 33.37 -43.54 -4.65
CA ASP A 51 33.48 -43.22 -6.07
C ASP A 51 32.34 -43.88 -6.89
N ALA A 52 32.07 -45.17 -6.70
CA ALA A 52 30.95 -45.84 -7.37
C ALA A 52 29.57 -45.24 -7.03
N ARG A 53 29.38 -44.74 -5.80
CA ARG A 53 28.13 -44.08 -5.38
C ARG A 53 28.04 -42.63 -5.87
N LEU A 54 29.18 -41.96 -6.02
CA LEU A 54 29.29 -40.63 -6.61
C LEU A 54 29.07 -40.70 -8.13
N GLU A 55 29.46 -41.78 -8.80
CA GLU A 55 29.12 -42.04 -10.20
C GLU A 55 27.62 -42.35 -10.39
N ASP A 56 27.00 -43.20 -9.55
CA ASP A 56 25.53 -43.39 -9.59
C ASP A 56 24.78 -42.07 -9.32
N LEU A 57 25.22 -41.29 -8.31
CA LEU A 57 24.66 -39.96 -8.05
C LEU A 57 24.85 -39.02 -9.25
N ALA A 58 26.03 -39.00 -9.86
CA ALA A 58 26.31 -38.17 -11.04
C ALA A 58 25.43 -38.59 -12.23
N GLY A 59 25.21 -39.90 -12.42
CA GLY A 59 24.29 -40.44 -13.42
C GLY A 59 22.84 -40.05 -13.16
N ARG A 60 22.36 -40.17 -11.91
CA ARG A 60 21.01 -39.74 -11.50
C ARG A 60 20.81 -38.23 -11.66
N ILE A 61 21.78 -37.42 -11.28
CA ILE A 61 21.77 -35.97 -11.45
C ILE A 61 21.81 -35.60 -12.95
N GLY A 62 22.64 -36.30 -13.73
CA GLY A 62 22.68 -36.17 -15.19
C GLY A 62 21.31 -36.45 -15.82
N ALA A 63 20.73 -37.62 -15.55
CA ALA A 63 19.39 -37.99 -16.02
C ALA A 63 18.28 -37.03 -15.58
N LEU A 64 18.42 -36.36 -14.42
CA LEU A 64 17.51 -35.31 -13.95
C LEU A 64 17.72 -33.95 -14.66
N ILE A 65 18.94 -33.66 -15.12
CA ILE A 65 19.29 -32.44 -15.88
C ILE A 65 18.91 -32.61 -17.37
N ASP A 66 19.21 -33.78 -17.94
CA ASP A 66 19.03 -34.13 -19.34
C ASP A 66 17.58 -34.52 -19.67
N LYS A 67 16.73 -34.68 -18.64
CA LYS A 67 15.30 -34.87 -18.83
C LYS A 67 14.74 -33.69 -19.64
N PRO A 68 14.21 -33.92 -20.86
CA PRO A 68 13.83 -32.83 -21.75
C PRO A 68 12.81 -31.92 -21.06
N ALA A 69 12.93 -30.62 -21.30
CA ALA A 69 12.00 -29.63 -20.76
C ALA A 69 10.67 -29.70 -21.53
N ASP A 70 9.89 -30.75 -21.22
CA ASP A 70 8.61 -31.05 -21.84
C ASP A 70 7.71 -29.80 -21.84
N ALA A 71 7.26 -29.42 -23.03
CA ALA A 71 6.39 -28.28 -23.28
C ALA A 71 6.89 -26.90 -22.76
N GLY A 72 8.19 -26.62 -22.85
CA GLY A 72 8.72 -25.24 -22.81
C GLY A 72 8.71 -24.54 -21.44
N ARG A 73 8.34 -25.26 -20.38
CA ARG A 73 8.51 -24.80 -19.01
C ARG A 73 9.84 -25.34 -18.49
N ALA A 74 10.84 -24.47 -18.40
CA ALA A 74 12.10 -24.85 -17.75
C ALA A 74 11.80 -25.41 -16.35
N PRO A 75 12.29 -26.61 -15.99
CA PRO A 75 11.94 -27.25 -14.72
C PRO A 75 12.30 -26.30 -13.57
N ASP A 76 11.36 -26.02 -12.66
CA ASP A 76 11.55 -25.03 -11.60
C ASP A 76 12.79 -25.39 -10.77
N ASP A 77 13.85 -24.59 -10.93
CA ASP A 77 15.24 -24.90 -10.53
C ASP A 77 15.41 -25.47 -9.12
N PHE A 78 14.47 -25.14 -8.23
CA PHE A 78 14.49 -25.44 -6.81
C PHE A 78 14.08 -26.88 -6.49
N SER A 79 13.20 -27.49 -7.29
CA SER A 79 12.76 -28.89 -7.06
C SER A 79 13.90 -29.86 -7.35
N LEU A 80 14.71 -29.58 -8.37
CA LEU A 80 15.94 -30.33 -8.65
C LEU A 80 16.96 -30.12 -7.53
N LEU A 81 17.18 -28.88 -7.08
CA LEU A 81 18.09 -28.58 -5.97
C LEU A 81 17.68 -29.30 -4.68
N ALA A 82 16.38 -29.33 -4.37
CA ALA A 82 15.83 -30.03 -3.21
C ALA A 82 16.07 -31.55 -3.28
N ALA A 83 15.84 -32.16 -4.45
CA ALA A 83 16.14 -33.57 -4.67
C ALA A 83 17.64 -33.87 -4.51
N MET A 84 18.51 -33.01 -5.06
CA MET A 84 19.97 -33.13 -4.89
C MET A 84 20.40 -33.00 -3.42
N GLU A 85 19.87 -32.04 -2.66
CA GLU A 85 20.15 -31.91 -1.23
C GLU A 85 19.72 -33.18 -0.46
N MET A 86 18.59 -33.81 -0.82
CA MET A 86 18.11 -35.05 -0.18
C MET A 86 19.00 -36.26 -0.49
N GLU A 87 19.37 -36.48 -1.76
CA GLU A 87 20.27 -37.60 -2.12
C GLU A 87 21.67 -37.41 -1.52
N LEU A 88 22.16 -36.16 -1.41
CA LEU A 88 23.44 -35.88 -0.76
C LEU A 88 23.42 -36.31 0.72
N VAL A 89 22.33 -36.05 1.45
CA VAL A 89 22.17 -36.51 2.85
C VAL A 89 22.24 -38.03 2.96
N ARG A 90 21.63 -38.78 2.03
CA ARG A 90 21.69 -40.26 2.01
C ARG A 90 23.11 -40.79 1.83
N LEU A 91 23.93 -40.10 1.04
CA LEU A 91 25.28 -40.51 0.68
C LEU A 91 26.37 -40.08 1.68
N LEU A 92 26.06 -39.21 2.63
CA LEU A 92 27.03 -38.80 3.66
C LEU A 92 27.50 -40.00 4.52
N PRO A 93 28.77 -40.03 4.95
CA PRO A 93 29.26 -40.98 5.94
C PRO A 93 28.59 -40.73 7.31
N LYS A 94 28.61 -41.74 8.20
CA LYS A 94 27.77 -41.80 9.40
C LYS A 94 28.00 -40.61 10.34
N GLU A 95 29.24 -40.18 10.44
CA GLU A 95 29.76 -39.13 11.30
C GLU A 95 29.27 -37.75 10.81
N LEU A 96 29.28 -37.54 9.49
CA LEU A 96 28.78 -36.32 8.87
C LEU A 96 27.24 -36.25 8.86
N LYS A 97 26.53 -37.38 8.77
CA LYS A 97 25.05 -37.41 8.85
C LYS A 97 24.52 -36.78 10.14
N VAL A 98 25.11 -37.10 11.30
CA VAL A 98 24.72 -36.52 12.59
C VAL A 98 24.91 -35.00 12.60
N ARG A 99 26.08 -34.52 12.16
CA ARG A 99 26.40 -33.08 12.11
C ARG A 99 25.52 -32.32 11.12
N THR A 100 25.23 -32.91 9.95
CA THR A 100 24.33 -32.31 8.96
C THR A 100 22.89 -32.30 9.45
N CYS A 101 22.42 -33.31 10.19
CA CYS A 101 21.10 -33.30 10.82
C CYS A 101 20.95 -32.16 11.84
N TRP A 102 21.95 -31.93 12.70
CA TRP A 102 21.99 -30.75 13.59
C TRP A 102 21.80 -29.44 12.83
N SER A 103 22.58 -29.22 11.76
CA SER A 103 22.48 -28.00 10.94
C SER A 103 21.14 -27.88 10.19
N ILE A 104 20.56 -29.00 9.75
CA ILE A 104 19.22 -29.01 9.13
C ILE A 104 18.14 -28.66 10.15
N ARG A 105 18.23 -29.16 11.40
CA ARG A 105 17.31 -28.78 12.49
C ARG A 105 17.40 -27.30 12.83
N GLU A 106 18.62 -26.78 13.02
CA GLU A 106 18.83 -25.34 13.26
C GLU A 106 18.27 -24.48 12.11
N ARG A 107 18.56 -24.87 10.85
CA ARG A 107 17.99 -24.22 9.65
C ARG A 107 16.47 -24.30 9.62
N PHE A 108 15.87 -25.42 10.04
CA PHE A 108 14.42 -25.56 10.15
C PHE A 108 13.85 -24.63 11.21
N GLU A 109 14.42 -24.59 12.42
CA GLU A 109 13.93 -23.73 13.50
C GLU A 109 14.04 -22.24 13.19
N CYS A 110 15.04 -21.83 12.41
CA CYS A 110 15.21 -20.44 11.94
C CYS A 110 14.22 -20.02 10.82
N ILE A 111 13.64 -20.97 10.07
CA ILE A 111 12.85 -20.67 8.86
C ILE A 111 11.37 -21.02 9.03
N ALA A 112 11.06 -22.06 9.81
CA ALA A 112 9.70 -22.55 10.00
C ALA A 112 8.92 -21.66 10.96
N SER A 113 7.59 -21.66 10.83
CA SER A 113 6.73 -20.94 11.77
C SER A 113 6.83 -21.56 13.18
N PRO A 114 6.65 -20.77 14.26
CA PRO A 114 6.76 -21.29 15.63
C PRO A 114 5.88 -22.51 15.92
N ARG A 115 4.68 -22.59 15.31
CA ARG A 115 3.79 -23.75 15.39
C ARG A 115 4.33 -25.00 14.69
N ALA A 116 5.07 -24.84 13.59
CA ALA A 116 5.70 -25.96 12.91
C ALA A 116 6.90 -26.49 13.73
N VAL A 117 7.68 -25.59 14.35
CA VAL A 117 8.75 -25.95 15.30
C VAL A 117 8.19 -26.64 16.55
N GLU A 118 7.10 -26.12 17.12
CA GLU A 118 6.42 -26.72 18.27
C GLU A 118 5.89 -28.13 17.96
N ARG A 119 5.22 -28.32 16.81
CA ARG A 119 4.79 -29.66 16.33
C ARG A 119 5.96 -30.60 16.13
N TYR A 120 7.06 -30.11 15.54
CA TYR A 120 8.26 -30.91 15.33
C TYR A 120 8.88 -31.37 16.65
N ARG A 121 9.06 -30.45 17.61
CA ARG A 121 9.53 -30.79 18.97
C ARG A 121 8.56 -31.76 19.69
N ALA A 122 7.25 -31.57 19.53
CA ALA A 122 6.23 -32.45 20.08
C ALA A 122 6.25 -33.87 19.47
N SER A 123 6.70 -34.03 18.22
CA SER A 123 6.90 -35.36 17.60
C SER A 123 8.11 -36.15 18.14
N ARG A 124 8.83 -35.61 19.14
CA ARG A 124 9.99 -36.25 19.81
C ARG A 124 11.06 -36.72 18.82
N PRO A 125 11.71 -35.79 18.11
CA PRO A 125 12.67 -36.14 17.07
C PRO A 125 13.86 -36.92 17.64
N PRO A 126 14.52 -37.79 16.85
CA PRO A 126 15.57 -38.68 17.35
C PRO A 126 16.70 -37.89 18.02
N ALA A 127 17.19 -38.41 19.14
CA ALA A 127 18.28 -37.77 19.89
C ALA A 127 19.59 -37.80 19.08
N LEU A 128 20.25 -36.64 18.97
CA LEU A 128 21.50 -36.52 18.22
C LEU A 128 22.71 -36.70 19.17
N SER A 129 22.99 -37.96 19.51
CA SER A 129 24.24 -38.35 20.16
C SER A 129 25.41 -38.40 19.16
N THR A 130 26.65 -38.56 19.66
CA THR A 130 27.79 -38.93 18.82
C THR A 130 27.54 -40.24 18.10
N ALA A 131 28.06 -40.39 16.88
CA ALA A 131 27.77 -41.52 15.99
C ALA A 131 28.03 -42.88 16.64
N ASP A 132 29.10 -42.99 17.44
CA ASP A 132 29.52 -44.22 18.14
C ASP A 132 28.56 -44.67 19.25
N ARG A 133 27.62 -43.80 19.67
CA ARG A 133 26.65 -44.05 20.76
C ARG A 133 25.22 -44.24 20.25
N LEU A 134 25.02 -44.36 18.93
CA LEU A 134 23.70 -44.61 18.36
C LEU A 134 23.35 -46.10 18.49
N PRO A 135 22.12 -46.45 18.91
CA PRO A 135 21.65 -47.83 18.85
C PRO A 135 21.56 -48.31 17.40
N GLU A 136 21.54 -49.62 17.18
CA GLU A 136 21.34 -50.19 15.85
C GLU A 136 20.06 -49.63 15.20
N GLY A 137 20.16 -49.21 13.93
CA GLY A 137 19.09 -48.50 13.22
C GLY A 137 18.94 -47.00 13.55
N GLY A 138 19.56 -46.49 14.62
CA GLY A 138 19.49 -45.06 15.00
C GLY A 138 19.95 -44.09 13.92
N LEU A 139 20.94 -44.47 13.12
CA LEU A 139 21.40 -43.68 11.97
C LEU A 139 20.32 -43.54 10.88
N ALA A 140 19.54 -44.59 10.61
CA ALA A 140 18.48 -44.55 9.61
C ALA A 140 17.31 -43.65 10.04
N LEU A 141 17.02 -43.61 11.35
CA LEU A 141 16.06 -42.67 11.94
C LEU A 141 16.53 -41.21 11.81
N ILE A 142 17.80 -40.93 12.06
CA ILE A 142 18.40 -39.59 11.88
C ILE A 142 18.40 -39.16 10.40
N GLU A 143 18.68 -40.08 9.48
CA GLU A 143 18.62 -39.83 8.04
C GLU A 143 17.19 -39.53 7.57
N ALA A 144 16.21 -40.31 8.01
CA ALA A 144 14.80 -40.09 7.69
C ALA A 144 14.30 -38.74 8.23
N ASP A 145 14.65 -38.38 9.47
CA ASP A 145 14.34 -37.08 10.07
C ASP A 145 14.98 -35.91 9.30
N ALA A 146 16.26 -36.03 8.95
CA ALA A 146 16.96 -35.02 8.15
C ALA A 146 16.32 -34.81 6.76
N ILE A 147 15.94 -35.90 6.07
CA ILE A 147 15.27 -35.83 4.76
C ILE A 147 13.86 -35.23 4.88
N ALA A 148 13.10 -35.61 5.92
CA ALA A 148 11.77 -35.07 6.17
C ALA A 148 11.80 -33.56 6.45
N LEU A 149 12.70 -33.11 7.32
CA LEU A 149 12.93 -31.69 7.60
C LEU A 149 13.36 -30.93 6.35
N LEU A 150 14.30 -31.47 5.59
CA LEU A 150 14.78 -30.85 4.36
C LEU A 150 13.67 -30.72 3.30
N GLY A 151 12.77 -31.70 3.22
CA GLY A 151 11.56 -31.62 2.39
C GLY A 151 10.59 -30.52 2.85
N GLN A 152 10.42 -30.35 4.17
CA GLN A 152 9.61 -29.27 4.75
C GLN A 152 10.24 -27.89 4.47
N ILE A 153 11.56 -27.74 4.68
CA ILE A 153 12.33 -26.53 4.38
C ILE A 153 12.17 -26.15 2.90
N ASN A 154 12.39 -27.10 1.99
CA ASN A 154 12.31 -26.84 0.56
C ASN A 154 10.87 -26.55 0.09
N ARG A 155 9.84 -27.12 0.73
CA ARG A 155 8.44 -26.73 0.53
C ARG A 155 8.18 -25.28 0.95
N ILE A 156 8.70 -24.85 2.11
CA ILE A 156 8.58 -23.46 2.58
C ILE A 156 9.26 -22.48 1.59
N PHE A 157 10.46 -22.80 1.09
CA PHE A 157 11.13 -21.98 0.08
C PHE A 157 10.37 -21.89 -1.24
N LEU A 158 9.81 -23.01 -1.73
CA LEU A 158 8.97 -23.01 -2.93
C LEU A 158 7.74 -22.12 -2.76
N MET A 159 7.01 -22.27 -1.65
CA MET A 159 5.83 -21.44 -1.34
C MET A 159 6.18 -19.96 -1.23
N ASN A 160 7.27 -19.61 -0.55
CA ASN A 160 7.74 -18.22 -0.43
C ASN A 160 8.09 -17.60 -1.80
N ARG A 161 8.70 -18.39 -2.70
CA ARG A 161 9.05 -17.97 -4.07
C ARG A 161 7.81 -17.81 -4.96
N GLU A 162 6.82 -18.69 -4.85
CA GLU A 162 5.54 -18.57 -5.56
C GLU A 162 4.69 -17.41 -5.04
N GLY A 163 4.72 -17.16 -3.74
CA GLY A 163 4.14 -15.98 -3.11
C GLY A 163 4.77 -14.69 -3.64
N GLU A 164 6.11 -14.59 -3.65
CA GLU A 164 6.81 -13.42 -4.18
C GLU A 164 6.56 -13.20 -5.68
N ARG A 165 6.53 -14.26 -6.50
CA ARG A 165 6.10 -14.18 -7.92
C ARG A 165 4.68 -13.63 -8.03
N THR A 166 3.71 -14.23 -7.33
CA THR A 166 2.30 -13.83 -7.32
C THR A 166 2.11 -12.38 -6.90
N ILE A 167 2.87 -11.93 -5.90
CA ILE A 167 2.81 -10.56 -5.39
C ILE A 167 3.44 -9.57 -6.36
N ASN A 168 4.60 -9.88 -6.95
CA ASN A 168 5.22 -9.03 -7.97
C ASN A 168 4.32 -8.89 -9.20
N ASP A 169 3.66 -9.96 -9.62
CA ASP A 169 2.67 -9.92 -10.70
C ASP A 169 1.40 -9.16 -10.31
N LEU A 170 0.97 -9.21 -9.03
CA LEU A 170 -0.13 -8.40 -8.52
C LEU A 170 0.24 -6.91 -8.44
N GLN A 171 1.46 -6.56 -8.03
CA GLN A 171 1.96 -5.17 -8.02
C GLN A 171 2.02 -4.61 -9.44
N ARG A 172 2.61 -5.35 -10.39
CA ARG A 172 2.60 -5.00 -11.81
C ARG A 172 1.17 -4.84 -12.33
N TRP A 173 0.28 -5.76 -12.00
CA TRP A 173 -1.12 -5.71 -12.41
C TRP A 173 -1.85 -4.48 -11.84
N VAL A 174 -1.61 -4.12 -10.57
CA VAL A 174 -2.15 -2.88 -9.96
C VAL A 174 -1.62 -1.65 -10.68
N GLY A 175 -0.31 -1.56 -10.94
CA GLY A 175 0.29 -0.47 -11.70
C GLY A 175 -0.31 -0.31 -13.11
N TRP A 176 -0.44 -1.42 -13.84
CA TRP A 176 -1.11 -1.46 -15.14
C TRP A 176 -2.60 -1.11 -15.06
N SER A 177 -3.31 -1.50 -13.98
CA SER A 177 -4.71 -1.10 -13.77
C SER A 177 -4.83 0.41 -13.56
N ILE A 178 -3.96 1.03 -12.74
CA ILE A 178 -3.96 2.49 -12.54
C ILE A 178 -3.76 3.23 -13.88
N VAL A 179 -2.79 2.80 -14.69
CA VAL A 179 -2.53 3.41 -16.01
C VAL A 179 -3.70 3.19 -16.98
N ARG A 180 -4.25 1.98 -17.05
CA ARG A 180 -5.36 1.64 -17.96
C ARG A 180 -6.67 2.30 -17.54
N ASP A 181 -7.03 2.20 -16.27
CA ASP A 181 -8.28 2.72 -15.75
C ASP A 181 -8.23 4.26 -15.74
N GLY A 182 -7.07 4.86 -15.45
CA GLY A 182 -6.82 6.30 -15.60
C GLY A 182 -6.87 6.78 -17.05
N SER A 183 -6.35 6.02 -18.02
CA SER A 183 -6.45 6.38 -19.44
C SER A 183 -7.88 6.20 -19.99
N MET A 184 -8.60 5.15 -19.58
CA MET A 184 -10.04 5.00 -19.84
C MET A 184 -10.84 6.15 -19.23
N PHE A 185 -10.49 6.57 -18.02
CA PHE A 185 -11.13 7.72 -17.36
C PHE A 185 -10.89 9.01 -18.14
N MET A 186 -9.65 9.32 -18.52
CA MET A 186 -9.32 10.49 -19.36
C MET A 186 -10.03 10.45 -20.72
N ALA A 187 -10.08 9.27 -21.37
CA ALA A 187 -10.82 9.09 -22.61
C ALA A 187 -12.33 9.34 -22.43
N PHE A 188 -12.91 8.92 -21.29
CA PHE A 188 -14.30 9.24 -20.94
C PHE A 188 -14.52 10.74 -20.77
N VAL A 189 -13.62 11.47 -20.07
CA VAL A 189 -13.72 12.95 -19.95
C VAL A 189 -13.74 13.62 -21.33
N ILE A 190 -12.82 13.21 -22.21
CA ILE A 190 -12.71 13.75 -23.58
C ILE A 190 -13.96 13.40 -24.39
N ALA A 191 -14.43 12.15 -24.33
CA ALA A 191 -15.62 11.71 -25.05
C ALA A 191 -16.88 12.45 -24.58
N THR A 192 -17.08 12.62 -23.26
CA THR A 192 -18.19 13.39 -22.71
C THR A 192 -18.08 14.88 -23.09
N TYR A 193 -16.88 15.46 -23.05
CA TYR A 193 -16.66 16.84 -23.50
C TYR A 193 -16.99 17.03 -24.99
N VAL A 194 -16.57 16.11 -25.86
CA VAL A 194 -16.89 16.12 -27.29
C VAL A 194 -18.39 15.92 -27.51
N LEU A 195 -19.02 14.97 -26.83
CA LEU A 195 -20.47 14.73 -26.92
C LEU A 195 -21.27 15.96 -26.51
N LEU A 196 -20.92 16.60 -25.39
CA LEU A 196 -21.51 17.88 -24.97
C LEU A 196 -21.27 18.98 -26.02
N LYS A 197 -20.09 19.06 -26.64
CA LYS A 197 -19.83 20.02 -27.72
C LYS A 197 -20.68 19.75 -28.96
N VAL A 198 -20.91 18.49 -29.34
CA VAL A 198 -21.75 18.14 -30.50
C VAL A 198 -23.22 18.41 -30.22
N MET A 199 -23.74 17.93 -29.08
CA MET A 199 -25.16 18.05 -28.71
C MET A 199 -25.59 19.52 -28.51
N PHE A 200 -24.76 20.34 -27.86
CA PHE A 200 -25.09 21.73 -27.55
C PHE A 200 -24.49 22.74 -28.54
N GLY A 201 -23.48 22.38 -29.33
CA GLY A 201 -22.86 23.28 -30.33
C GLY A 201 -23.53 23.27 -31.70
N ALA A 202 -24.49 22.38 -31.94
CA ALA A 202 -25.31 22.39 -33.16
C ALA A 202 -26.56 23.28 -33.04
N SER A 203 -26.99 23.60 -31.82
CA SER A 203 -28.05 24.59 -31.56
C SER A 203 -27.41 25.97 -31.40
N GLY A 204 -27.55 26.84 -32.40
CA GLY A 204 -26.89 28.15 -32.44
C GLY A 204 -27.18 29.02 -31.21
N ASP A 205 -26.12 29.35 -30.48
CA ASP A 205 -25.85 30.36 -29.43
C ASP A 205 -26.87 30.68 -28.33
N ASN A 206 -28.19 30.59 -28.54
CA ASN A 206 -29.15 31.41 -27.77
C ASN A 206 -30.18 30.66 -26.90
N MET A 207 -30.24 29.31 -26.87
CA MET A 207 -31.37 28.65 -26.21
C MET A 207 -31.15 27.24 -25.61
N THR A 208 -30.31 27.11 -24.58
CA THR A 208 -30.49 26.06 -23.55
C THR A 208 -30.19 26.59 -22.13
N PRO A 209 -31.19 26.70 -21.23
CA PRO A 209 -31.03 27.34 -19.91
C PRO A 209 -30.36 26.44 -18.85
N ILE A 210 -29.98 25.21 -19.19
CA ILE A 210 -29.26 24.33 -18.27
C ILE A 210 -27.75 24.67 -18.35
N HIS A 211 -27.35 25.73 -17.66
CA HIS A 211 -25.96 26.20 -17.58
C HIS A 211 -25.05 25.28 -16.72
N PHE A 212 -25.12 23.96 -16.91
CA PHE A 212 -24.12 23.04 -16.40
C PHE A 212 -22.79 23.34 -17.08
N SER A 213 -21.99 24.19 -16.44
CA SER A 213 -20.71 24.62 -16.99
C SER A 213 -19.82 23.40 -17.23
N LYS A 214 -19.19 23.35 -18.40
CA LYS A 214 -18.28 22.25 -18.78
C LYS A 214 -17.17 22.05 -17.74
N LEU A 215 -16.76 23.15 -17.08
CA LEU A 215 -15.80 23.19 -15.97
C LEU A 215 -16.26 22.45 -14.72
N PHE A 216 -17.54 22.55 -14.33
CA PHE A 216 -18.09 21.82 -13.17
C PHE A 216 -17.97 20.31 -13.36
N LEU A 217 -18.37 19.79 -14.53
CA LEU A 217 -18.29 18.36 -14.82
C LEU A 217 -16.84 17.86 -14.83
N ILE A 218 -15.92 18.60 -15.47
CA ILE A 218 -14.48 18.32 -15.45
C ILE A 218 -13.95 18.30 -13.99
N GLY A 219 -14.46 19.18 -13.13
CA GLY A 219 -14.04 19.26 -11.73
C GLY A 219 -14.55 18.10 -10.87
N LEU A 220 -15.81 17.70 -10.98
CA LEU A 220 -16.34 16.49 -10.34
C LEU A 220 -15.52 15.25 -10.73
N ILE A 221 -15.25 15.11 -12.03
CA ILE A 221 -14.38 14.08 -12.61
C ILE A 221 -12.96 14.14 -12.01
N THR A 222 -12.37 15.32 -11.88
CA THR A 222 -11.04 15.49 -11.28
C THR A 222 -11.02 15.06 -9.80
N ILE A 223 -12.08 15.37 -9.06
CA ILE A 223 -12.28 14.96 -7.65
C ILE A 223 -12.41 13.43 -7.53
N MET A 224 -13.21 12.79 -8.39
CA MET A 224 -13.31 11.32 -8.46
C MET A 224 -11.94 10.67 -8.71
N PHE A 225 -11.15 11.22 -9.62
CA PHE A 225 -9.83 10.69 -9.96
C PHE A 225 -8.83 10.78 -8.80
N MET A 226 -8.84 11.87 -8.03
CA MET A 226 -8.04 11.96 -6.80
C MET A 226 -8.46 10.92 -5.76
N GLY A 227 -9.77 10.66 -5.62
CA GLY A 227 -10.29 9.55 -4.82
C GLY A 227 -9.76 8.17 -5.23
N TYR A 228 -9.82 7.89 -6.54
CA TYR A 228 -9.28 6.67 -7.13
C TYR A 228 -7.78 6.51 -6.82
N LEU A 229 -6.99 7.57 -6.99
CA LEU A 229 -5.54 7.55 -6.71
C LEU A 229 -5.23 7.31 -5.22
N GLY A 230 -6.04 7.88 -4.31
CA GLY A 230 -5.92 7.62 -2.88
C GLY A 230 -6.16 6.14 -2.54
N ALA A 231 -7.24 5.56 -3.05
CA ALA A 231 -7.56 4.14 -2.87
C ALA A 231 -6.53 3.20 -3.50
N ALA A 232 -5.96 3.58 -4.65
CA ALA A 232 -4.88 2.86 -5.29
C ALA A 232 -3.60 2.86 -4.43
N MET A 233 -3.16 4.02 -3.94
CA MET A 233 -1.99 4.14 -3.05
C MET A 233 -2.19 3.40 -1.72
N SER A 234 -3.37 3.49 -1.12
CA SER A 234 -3.78 2.69 0.05
C SER A 234 -3.60 1.18 -0.20
N THR A 235 -4.00 0.71 -1.38
CA THR A 235 -3.85 -0.70 -1.79
C THR A 235 -2.39 -1.11 -1.99
N VAL A 236 -1.57 -0.27 -2.62
CA VAL A 236 -0.13 -0.56 -2.82
C VAL A 236 0.58 -0.67 -1.48
N ARG A 237 0.35 0.28 -0.56
CA ARG A 237 0.95 0.25 0.79
C ARG A 237 0.53 -1.00 1.59
N ARG A 238 -0.73 -1.43 1.48
CA ARG A 238 -1.20 -2.67 2.11
C ARG A 238 -0.54 -3.92 1.54
N LEU A 239 -0.39 -3.98 0.22
CA LEU A 239 0.30 -5.10 -0.44
C LEU A 239 1.78 -5.16 -0.01
N GLN A 240 2.43 -4.02 0.21
CA GLN A 240 3.78 -3.94 0.79
C GLN A 240 3.82 -4.37 2.28
N ALA A 241 2.84 -3.96 3.09
CA ALA A 241 2.77 -4.34 4.50
C ALA A 241 2.58 -5.86 4.68
N ALA A 242 1.67 -6.47 3.90
CA ALA A 242 1.45 -7.92 3.89
C ALA A 242 2.73 -8.70 3.52
N VAL A 243 3.55 -8.19 2.59
CA VAL A 243 4.88 -8.75 2.25
C VAL A 243 5.88 -8.62 3.39
N GLY A 244 5.84 -7.50 4.11
CA GLY A 244 6.79 -7.17 5.17
C GLY A 244 6.57 -7.96 6.46
N GLU A 245 5.33 -8.11 6.90
CA GLU A 245 4.99 -8.68 8.22
C GLU A 245 4.73 -10.20 8.21
N GLY A 246 4.35 -10.79 7.07
CA GLY A 246 3.78 -12.15 7.00
C GLY A 246 4.76 -13.33 7.06
N ARG A 247 6.01 -13.17 6.58
CA ARG A 247 6.93 -14.27 6.19
C ARG A 247 7.33 -15.31 7.25
N SER A 248 6.87 -15.21 8.49
CA SER A 248 7.25 -16.12 9.59
C SER A 248 6.10 -16.64 10.46
N ARG A 249 4.83 -16.26 10.22
CA ARG A 249 3.77 -16.49 11.23
C ARG A 249 2.59 -17.39 10.83
N LEU A 250 2.14 -17.42 9.57
CA LEU A 250 1.04 -18.29 9.15
C LEU A 250 1.43 -19.30 8.07
N ASP A 251 0.53 -20.24 7.83
CA ASP A 251 0.65 -21.26 6.79
C ASP A 251 0.51 -20.58 5.40
N PRO A 252 1.52 -20.64 4.50
CA PRO A 252 1.47 -19.96 3.21
C PRO A 252 0.24 -20.27 2.37
N TYR A 253 -0.33 -21.47 2.51
CA TYR A 253 -1.56 -21.85 1.81
C TYR A 253 -2.77 -20.97 2.17
N MET A 254 -2.88 -20.58 3.44
CA MET A 254 -3.99 -19.74 3.91
C MET A 254 -3.81 -18.27 3.52
N GLU A 255 -2.57 -17.81 3.32
CA GLU A 255 -2.27 -16.47 2.81
C GLU A 255 -2.46 -16.35 1.28
N LEU A 256 -2.23 -17.43 0.54
CA LEU A 256 -2.42 -17.47 -0.93
C LEU A 256 -3.90 -17.50 -1.36
N ALA A 257 -4.79 -18.07 -0.55
CA ALA A 257 -6.22 -18.15 -0.84
C ALA A 257 -6.90 -16.77 -1.05
N PRO A 258 -6.78 -15.77 -0.15
CA PRO A 258 -7.40 -14.45 -0.35
C PRO A 258 -6.77 -13.67 -1.50
N LEU A 259 -5.49 -13.88 -1.85
CA LEU A 259 -4.84 -13.18 -2.98
C LEU A 259 -5.55 -13.46 -4.32
N ARG A 260 -6.15 -14.65 -4.50
CA ARG A 260 -6.88 -15.01 -5.72
C ARG A 260 -8.20 -14.25 -5.86
N PHE A 261 -8.94 -14.06 -4.77
CA PHE A 261 -10.16 -13.24 -4.73
C PHE A 261 -9.86 -11.73 -4.70
N GLY A 262 -8.68 -11.36 -4.20
CA GLY A 262 -8.23 -9.97 -4.03
C GLY A 262 -8.33 -9.10 -5.28
N ARG A 263 -8.15 -9.65 -6.50
CA ARG A 263 -8.22 -8.85 -7.75
C ARG A 263 -9.58 -8.17 -7.96
N ARG A 264 -10.70 -8.76 -7.52
CA ARG A 264 -12.03 -8.11 -7.61
C ARG A 264 -12.22 -7.10 -6.49
N GLY A 265 -11.87 -7.46 -5.25
CA GLY A 265 -11.94 -6.55 -4.10
C GLY A 265 -11.08 -5.30 -4.27
N ILE A 266 -9.90 -5.42 -4.88
CA ILE A 266 -9.01 -4.28 -5.20
C ILE A 266 -9.69 -3.28 -6.15
N ARG A 267 -10.38 -3.74 -7.21
CA ARG A 267 -11.09 -2.82 -8.11
C ARG A 267 -12.30 -2.18 -7.44
N LEU A 268 -13.06 -2.96 -6.66
CA LEU A 268 -14.18 -2.42 -5.90
C LEU A 268 -13.71 -1.31 -4.95
N GLY A 269 -12.57 -1.49 -4.27
CA GLY A 269 -11.97 -0.47 -3.40
C GLY A 269 -11.48 0.78 -4.13
N MET A 270 -10.96 0.63 -5.34
CA MET A 270 -10.62 1.78 -6.18
C MET A 270 -11.86 2.57 -6.63
N ILE A 271 -12.96 1.87 -6.95
CA ILE A 271 -14.22 2.50 -7.37
C ILE A 271 -14.93 3.18 -6.18
N SER A 272 -14.98 2.52 -5.02
CA SER A 272 -15.60 3.08 -3.82
C SER A 272 -14.88 4.35 -3.35
N GLY A 273 -13.54 4.41 -3.44
CA GLY A 273 -12.75 5.62 -3.17
C GLY A 273 -13.18 6.83 -4.02
N SER A 274 -13.46 6.62 -5.31
CA SER A 274 -14.01 7.67 -6.20
C SER A 274 -15.39 8.15 -5.76
N ILE A 275 -16.25 7.22 -5.32
CA ILE A 275 -17.63 7.53 -4.87
C ILE A 275 -17.58 8.30 -3.54
N PHE A 276 -16.76 7.87 -2.57
CA PHE A 276 -16.60 8.58 -1.30
C PHE A 276 -16.07 10.01 -1.48
N SER A 277 -15.23 10.25 -2.48
CA SER A 277 -14.73 11.59 -2.81
C SER A 277 -15.80 12.52 -3.35
N LEU A 278 -16.77 12.01 -4.12
CA LEU A 278 -17.97 12.76 -4.52
C LEU A 278 -18.89 13.05 -3.34
N LEU A 279 -19.15 12.06 -2.47
CA LEU A 279 -19.95 12.27 -1.27
C LEU A 279 -19.34 13.35 -0.37
N LEU A 280 -18.02 13.32 -0.19
CA LEU A 280 -17.31 14.34 0.57
C LEU A 280 -17.37 15.73 -0.10
N TYR A 281 -17.30 15.80 -1.43
CA TYR A 281 -17.52 17.06 -2.17
C TYR A 281 -18.91 17.64 -1.91
N PHE A 282 -19.98 16.83 -1.99
CA PHE A 282 -21.33 17.29 -1.71
C PHE A 282 -21.51 17.74 -0.26
N ILE A 283 -20.84 17.10 0.71
CA ILE A 283 -20.83 17.53 2.12
C ILE A 283 -20.19 18.91 2.29
N PHE A 284 -19.10 19.21 1.57
CA PHE A 284 -18.48 20.53 1.65
C PHE A 284 -19.28 21.62 0.91
N VAL A 285 -19.78 21.34 -0.30
CA VAL A 285 -20.53 22.34 -1.10
C VAL A 285 -21.92 22.63 -0.53
N SER A 286 -22.53 21.70 0.21
CA SER A 286 -23.80 21.93 0.92
C SER A 286 -23.69 22.78 2.19
N GLY A 287 -22.48 23.20 2.59
CA GLY A 287 -22.26 23.93 3.84
C GLY A 287 -22.38 23.07 5.11
N ALA A 288 -22.61 21.75 4.99
CA ALA A 288 -22.76 20.85 6.14
C ALA A 288 -21.49 20.81 7.03
N GLY A 289 -20.31 21.09 6.48
CA GLY A 289 -19.07 21.26 7.25
C GLY A 289 -19.13 22.41 8.27
N GLU A 290 -19.84 23.49 7.96
CA GLU A 290 -20.03 24.61 8.89
C GLU A 290 -21.06 24.29 9.98
N MET A 291 -22.11 23.52 9.64
CA MET A 291 -23.07 22.98 10.61
C MET A 291 -22.39 22.04 11.62
N LEU A 292 -21.34 21.32 11.22
CA LEU A 292 -20.50 20.52 12.10
C LEU A 292 -19.51 21.35 12.95
N GLY A 293 -19.59 22.68 12.91
CA GLY A 293 -18.76 23.59 13.71
C GLY A 293 -17.31 23.72 13.23
N ILE A 294 -16.98 23.20 12.04
CA ILE A 294 -15.61 23.11 11.53
C ILE A 294 -15.16 24.43 10.89
N LYS A 295 -14.98 25.47 11.72
CA LYS A 295 -14.53 26.80 11.27
C LYS A 295 -13.00 26.87 11.16
N GLY A 296 -12.48 26.81 9.93
CA GLY A 296 -11.18 27.39 9.58
C GLY A 296 -10.16 26.50 8.82
N GLY A 297 -9.17 27.17 8.22
CA GLY A 297 -7.93 26.58 7.72
C GLY A 297 -8.06 25.57 6.57
N ILE A 298 -8.04 24.28 6.93
CA ILE A 298 -7.77 23.12 6.05
C ILE A 298 -9.00 22.71 5.21
N PHE A 299 -10.19 23.18 5.56
CA PHE A 299 -11.42 22.82 4.87
C PHE A 299 -11.68 23.73 3.67
N PRO A 300 -12.24 23.20 2.55
CA PRO A 300 -12.69 24.03 1.44
C PRO A 300 -13.83 24.93 1.89
N ARG A 301 -13.76 26.22 1.57
CA ARG A 301 -14.89 27.14 1.78
C ARG A 301 -15.80 27.14 0.55
N PRO A 302 -17.12 26.90 0.70
CA PRO A 302 -18.05 27.19 -0.37
C PRO A 302 -18.02 28.69 -0.69
N VAL A 303 -18.45 29.08 -1.90
CA VAL A 303 -18.83 30.46 -2.14
C VAL A 303 -20.01 30.78 -1.22
N GLU A 304 -19.88 31.82 -0.39
CA GLU A 304 -21.00 32.37 0.36
C GLU A 304 -22.04 32.88 -0.65
N THR A 305 -23.03 32.04 -0.95
CA THR A 305 -24.24 32.52 -1.62
C THR A 305 -24.93 33.47 -0.66
N ASN A 306 -25.13 34.73 -1.09
CA ASN A 306 -25.75 35.81 -0.31
C ASN A 306 -27.25 35.58 -0.01
N ALA A 307 -27.69 34.32 0.08
CA ALA A 307 -29.01 33.91 0.50
C ALA A 307 -29.24 34.40 1.94
N ALA A 308 -30.22 35.29 2.09
CA ALA A 308 -30.61 35.93 3.34
C ALA A 308 -29.72 37.06 3.89
N GLN A 309 -29.14 37.90 3.02
CA GLN A 309 -29.32 39.34 3.26
C GLN A 309 -30.82 39.64 3.08
N ALA A 310 -31.59 39.50 4.16
CA ALA A 310 -32.97 39.95 4.20
C ALA A 310 -33.01 41.47 3.92
N PRO A 311 -34.00 41.97 3.17
CA PRO A 311 -34.09 43.39 2.83
C PRO A 311 -34.51 44.23 4.05
N ASN A 312 -33.54 44.52 4.92
CA ASN A 312 -33.67 45.48 6.02
C ASN A 312 -33.60 46.91 5.45
N ALA A 313 -34.60 47.30 4.67
CA ALA A 313 -34.64 48.59 3.97
C ALA A 313 -36.07 49.08 3.69
N ALA A 314 -36.91 49.16 4.73
CA ALA A 314 -38.09 50.03 4.78
C ALA A 314 -38.67 50.09 6.20
N ASP A 315 -38.11 50.94 7.06
CA ASP A 315 -38.82 51.60 8.19
C ASP A 315 -37.82 52.49 8.95
N ASP A 316 -37.56 53.70 8.43
CA ASP A 316 -37.06 54.85 9.21
C ASP A 316 -37.21 56.14 8.39
N ALA A 317 -38.47 56.59 8.24
CA ALA A 317 -38.83 57.87 7.65
C ALA A 317 -39.81 58.61 8.56
N SER A 318 -39.37 58.96 9.77
CA SER A 318 -40.15 59.79 10.70
C SER A 318 -39.26 60.61 11.64
N ALA A 319 -39.69 61.84 11.92
CA ALA A 319 -39.11 62.81 12.86
C ALA A 319 -37.70 63.36 12.52
N ALA A 320 -37.39 64.64 12.80
CA ALA A 320 -38.24 65.79 13.09
C ALA A 320 -37.45 67.09 12.83
N ALA A 321 -38.15 68.23 12.84
CA ALA A 321 -37.56 69.55 12.68
C ALA A 321 -36.64 69.98 13.85
N ALA A 322 -35.75 70.91 13.51
CA ALA A 322 -34.86 71.70 14.36
C ALA A 322 -35.52 72.30 15.64
N PRO A 323 -34.74 72.73 16.66
CA PRO A 323 -34.04 74.01 16.53
C PRO A 323 -32.62 74.10 17.12
N ARG A 324 -31.93 75.18 16.73
CA ARG A 324 -30.63 75.64 17.22
C ARG A 324 -30.74 76.29 18.61
N GLY A 325 -29.70 76.21 19.43
CA GLY A 325 -29.46 77.17 20.52
C GLY A 325 -28.55 76.69 21.66
N GLY A 326 -27.42 77.38 21.90
CA GLY A 326 -26.59 77.19 23.11
C GLY A 326 -25.09 77.50 22.91
N PRO A 327 -24.55 78.59 23.47
CA PRO A 327 -23.12 78.92 23.40
C PRO A 327 -22.30 78.55 24.67
N ALA A 328 -21.07 78.11 24.40
CA ALA A 328 -19.84 78.03 25.23
C ALA A 328 -19.84 78.36 26.74
N ILE A 329 -19.55 77.34 27.57
CA ILE A 329 -18.71 77.36 28.81
C ILE A 329 -18.07 75.95 29.00
N GLY A 330 -16.79 75.73 29.40
CA GLY A 330 -15.65 76.66 29.36
C GLY A 330 -14.49 76.52 30.40
N ARG A 331 -14.06 75.35 30.90
CA ARG A 331 -12.86 75.24 31.81
C ARG A 331 -11.98 73.97 31.68
N PRO A 332 -10.72 73.97 32.20
CA PRO A 332 -9.64 73.09 31.74
C PRO A 332 -9.04 72.11 32.78
N GLY A 333 -8.13 71.25 32.31
CA GLY A 333 -7.25 70.36 33.10
C GLY A 333 -7.52 68.87 32.84
N ARG A 334 -6.55 67.95 32.91
CA ARG A 334 -5.12 68.04 33.26
C ARG A 334 -4.43 66.68 33.01
N GLU A 335 -3.17 66.67 32.52
CA GLU A 335 -2.20 65.54 32.54
C GLU A 335 -2.58 64.19 31.83
N LEU A 336 -1.67 63.29 31.46
CA LEU A 336 -0.30 63.38 30.88
C LEU A 336 0.09 61.96 30.36
N GLN A 337 0.99 61.88 29.35
CA GLN A 337 1.77 60.68 28.94
C GLN A 337 1.04 59.44 28.36
N GLY A 338 1.62 58.83 27.31
CA GLY A 338 1.21 57.51 26.80
C GLY A 338 1.49 57.29 25.30
N ALA A 339 2.75 57.01 24.94
CA ALA A 339 3.19 56.83 23.56
C ALA A 339 2.55 55.65 22.80
N LEU A 340 2.18 55.87 21.53
CA LEU A 340 2.55 55.09 20.31
C LEU A 340 1.62 55.47 19.13
N PRO A 341 2.11 55.55 17.87
CA PRO A 341 1.28 55.93 16.74
C PRO A 341 0.38 54.77 16.29
N ALA A 342 -0.90 54.84 16.61
CA ALA A 342 -1.91 53.99 15.97
C ALA A 342 -2.04 54.38 14.49
N ALA A 343 -1.91 53.39 13.60
CA ALA A 343 -2.17 53.60 12.18
C ALA A 343 -3.64 54.00 11.97
N ARG A 344 -3.84 55.15 11.32
CA ARG A 344 -5.15 55.66 10.93
C ARG A 344 -5.69 54.77 9.81
N VAL A 345 -6.47 53.75 10.16
CA VAL A 345 -7.34 53.07 9.21
C VAL A 345 -8.45 54.06 8.86
N GLU A 346 -8.50 54.49 7.61
CA GLU A 346 -9.63 55.27 7.11
C GLU A 346 -10.81 54.32 6.89
N ASP A 347 -11.94 54.60 7.55
CA ASP A 347 -13.21 53.93 7.30
C ASP A 347 -13.74 54.33 5.93
N GLY A 348 -13.18 53.70 4.89
CA GLY A 348 -13.64 53.80 3.51
C GLY A 348 -14.99 53.11 3.33
N SER A 349 -16.06 53.82 3.69
CA SER A 349 -17.43 53.46 3.33
C SER A 349 -17.58 53.45 1.80
N LEU A 350 -17.42 52.28 1.20
CA LEU A 350 -17.79 52.00 -0.18
C LEU A 350 -19.12 51.28 -0.19
N GLY A 351 -20.13 51.93 -0.77
CA GLY A 351 -21.47 51.36 -0.92
C GLY A 351 -21.43 50.11 -1.80
N ALA A 352 -22.08 49.04 -1.34
CA ALA A 352 -22.30 47.84 -2.13
C ALA A 352 -23.44 48.07 -3.14
N GLU A 353 -23.13 48.67 -4.29
CA GLU A 353 -24.02 48.60 -5.44
C GLU A 353 -24.09 47.18 -6.00
N GLY A 354 -25.26 46.84 -6.55
CA GLY A 354 -25.74 45.46 -6.72
C GLY A 354 -24.78 44.49 -7.41
N ALA A 355 -24.77 43.26 -6.89
CA ALA A 355 -24.19 42.09 -7.54
C ALA A 355 -25.02 41.67 -8.77
N GLY A 356 -24.96 42.47 -9.83
CA GLY A 356 -25.06 41.95 -11.19
C GLY A 356 -23.93 40.95 -11.42
N GLU A 357 -24.12 40.05 -12.39
CA GLU A 357 -23.16 39.01 -12.78
C GLU A 357 -21.75 39.62 -12.93
N SER A 358 -20.87 39.35 -11.97
CA SER A 358 -19.53 39.94 -11.94
C SER A 358 -18.63 39.26 -12.97
N ASP A 359 -18.82 39.68 -14.21
CA ASP A 359 -17.75 39.60 -15.18
C ASP A 359 -16.51 40.26 -14.58
N CYS A 360 -15.34 39.73 -14.91
CA CYS A 360 -14.10 40.05 -14.19
C CYS A 360 -13.50 41.37 -14.71
N ASP A 361 -14.29 42.43 -14.69
CA ASP A 361 -14.04 43.62 -15.49
C ASP A 361 -13.03 44.57 -14.86
N VAL A 362 -11.87 44.55 -15.52
CA VAL A 362 -11.03 45.72 -15.85
C VAL A 362 -10.11 46.28 -14.75
N ALA A 363 -10.41 46.16 -13.45
CA ALA A 363 -9.58 46.82 -12.41
C ALA A 363 -8.48 45.96 -11.73
N ALA A 364 -8.55 44.62 -11.80
CA ALA A 364 -7.87 43.74 -10.83
C ALA A 364 -6.83 42.73 -11.38
N GLY A 365 -5.81 43.21 -12.11
CA GLY A 365 -4.52 42.53 -12.27
C GLY A 365 -4.48 41.18 -13.04
N PRO A 366 -3.30 40.54 -13.12
CA PRO A 366 -3.06 39.36 -13.98
C PRO A 366 -3.61 38.03 -13.44
N SER A 367 -4.49 38.04 -12.42
CA SER A 367 -4.88 36.85 -11.65
C SER A 367 -6.23 36.22 -12.02
N CYS A 368 -6.99 36.75 -12.99
CA CYS A 368 -8.20 36.09 -13.52
C CYS A 368 -7.87 34.90 -14.46
N GLY A 369 -7.08 33.95 -13.95
CA GLY A 369 -6.75 32.72 -14.65
C GLY A 369 -7.97 31.80 -14.79
N TRP A 370 -7.94 30.93 -15.80
CA TRP A 370 -8.98 29.91 -16.03
C TRP A 370 -9.30 29.06 -14.78
N PHE A 371 -8.32 28.88 -13.89
CA PHE A 371 -8.46 28.11 -12.66
C PHE A 371 -9.32 28.82 -11.58
N ALA A 372 -9.36 30.16 -11.56
CA ALA A 372 -10.29 30.91 -10.71
C ALA A 372 -11.74 30.72 -11.21
N LYS A 373 -11.95 30.79 -12.54
CA LYS A 373 -13.24 30.47 -13.17
C LYS A 373 -13.65 29.02 -12.89
N PHE A 374 -12.72 28.07 -12.91
CA PHE A 374 -12.95 26.67 -12.53
C PHE A 374 -13.36 26.51 -11.05
N ALA A 375 -12.69 27.19 -10.13
CA ALA A 375 -13.02 27.17 -8.70
C ALA A 375 -14.43 27.68 -8.43
N GLY A 376 -14.78 28.86 -8.95
CA GLY A 376 -16.12 29.43 -8.81
C GLY A 376 -17.21 28.54 -9.42
N ARG A 377 -16.95 27.91 -10.58
CA ARG A 377 -17.88 26.94 -11.18
C ARG A 377 -18.07 25.66 -10.38
N LEU A 378 -17.13 25.30 -9.49
CA LEU A 378 -17.28 24.19 -8.53
C LEU A 378 -17.94 24.61 -7.21
N GLY A 379 -18.31 25.89 -7.06
CA GLY A 379 -18.89 26.43 -5.83
C GLY A 379 -17.85 26.71 -4.74
N PHE A 380 -16.57 26.87 -5.08
CA PHE A 380 -15.50 27.21 -4.12
C PHE A 380 -15.10 28.68 -4.18
N ALA A 381 -14.83 29.28 -3.01
CA ALA A 381 -14.44 30.68 -2.87
C ALA A 381 -13.15 31.05 -3.64
N GLY A 382 -12.25 30.09 -3.87
CA GLY A 382 -11.12 30.32 -4.77
C GLY A 382 -10.23 29.10 -5.05
N PRO A 383 -9.16 29.30 -5.84
CA PRO A 383 -8.15 28.29 -6.21
C PRO A 383 -7.65 27.41 -5.05
N GLY A 384 -7.43 28.00 -3.87
CA GLY A 384 -6.91 27.27 -2.71
C GLY A 384 -7.88 26.22 -2.18
N ASP A 385 -9.19 26.48 -2.25
CA ASP A 385 -10.22 25.58 -1.75
C ASP A 385 -10.43 24.37 -2.67
N VAL A 386 -10.24 24.54 -3.98
CA VAL A 386 -10.12 23.42 -4.94
C VAL A 386 -8.96 22.50 -4.53
N PHE A 387 -7.79 23.05 -4.23
CA PHE A 387 -6.62 22.24 -3.85
C PHE A 387 -6.85 21.48 -2.54
N LYS A 388 -7.46 22.13 -1.53
CA LYS A 388 -7.91 21.45 -0.30
C LYS A 388 -8.89 20.32 -0.61
N MET A 389 -9.86 20.54 -1.50
CA MET A 389 -10.83 19.52 -1.92
C MET A 389 -10.13 18.33 -2.58
N LEU A 390 -9.12 18.54 -3.42
CA LEU A 390 -8.34 17.46 -4.03
C LEU A 390 -7.53 16.66 -3.01
N ILE A 391 -6.96 17.31 -1.99
CA ILE A 391 -6.31 16.61 -0.86
C ILE A 391 -7.34 15.78 -0.09
N TRP A 392 -8.49 16.36 0.25
CA TRP A 392 -9.56 15.67 0.98
C TRP A 392 -10.16 14.50 0.19
N ALA A 393 -10.31 14.63 -1.14
CA ALA A 393 -10.70 13.55 -2.03
C ALA A 393 -9.67 12.40 -2.02
N PHE A 394 -8.39 12.73 -2.14
CA PHE A 394 -7.31 11.74 -2.03
C PHE A 394 -7.33 11.01 -0.67
N VAL A 395 -7.51 11.74 0.43
CA VAL A 395 -7.64 11.15 1.78
C VAL A 395 -8.91 10.31 1.93
N ALA A 396 -10.04 10.72 1.35
CA ALA A 396 -11.27 9.94 1.32
C ALA A 396 -11.09 8.60 0.58
N GLY A 397 -10.22 8.56 -0.44
CA GLY A 397 -9.79 7.32 -1.08
C GLY A 397 -9.15 6.30 -0.12
N PHE A 398 -8.56 6.73 1.00
CA PHE A 398 -8.06 5.81 2.04
C PHE A 398 -9.17 5.34 3.01
N ALA A 399 -10.28 6.08 3.10
CA ALA A 399 -11.26 5.95 4.19
C ALA A 399 -12.12 4.67 4.14
N GLU A 400 -12.35 4.09 2.95
CA GLU A 400 -13.00 2.77 2.77
C GLU A 400 -12.41 1.70 3.70
N ARG A 401 -11.14 1.88 4.05
CA ARG A 401 -10.27 0.90 4.68
C ARG A 401 -9.91 1.20 6.12
N LEU A 402 -10.40 2.31 6.68
CA LEU A 402 -10.38 2.57 8.12
C LEU A 402 -11.41 1.69 8.86
N VAL A 403 -12.57 1.43 8.25
CA VAL A 403 -13.66 0.67 8.88
C VAL A 403 -13.35 -0.84 9.00
N PRO A 404 -12.92 -1.56 7.95
CA PRO A 404 -12.62 -2.99 8.04
C PRO A 404 -11.43 -3.27 8.97
N ASP A 405 -10.33 -2.52 8.88
CA ASP A 405 -9.16 -2.74 9.75
C ASP A 405 -9.45 -2.44 11.22
N ALA A 406 -10.33 -1.48 11.52
CA ALA A 406 -10.78 -1.23 12.89
C ALA A 406 -11.58 -2.43 13.42
N ILE A 407 -12.49 -2.98 12.62
CA ILE A 407 -13.29 -4.17 12.97
C ILE A 407 -12.38 -5.39 13.13
N ASP A 408 -11.50 -5.67 12.17
CA ASP A 408 -10.55 -6.79 12.24
C ASP A 408 -9.61 -6.68 13.44
N ARG A 409 -9.18 -5.47 13.83
CA ARG A 409 -8.39 -5.24 15.05
C ARG A 409 -9.19 -5.44 16.33
N LEU A 410 -10.49 -5.17 16.33
CA LEU A 410 -11.37 -5.42 17.48
C LEU A 410 -11.67 -6.92 17.62
N VAL A 411 -11.93 -7.62 16.51
CA VAL A 411 -12.17 -9.08 16.48
C VAL A 411 -10.88 -9.88 16.75
N SER A 412 -9.75 -9.45 16.20
CA SER A 412 -8.44 -10.09 16.40
C SER A 412 -7.76 -9.71 17.71
N ARG A 413 -8.37 -8.84 18.53
CA ARG A 413 -7.83 -8.49 19.85
C ARG A 413 -7.84 -9.75 20.71
N PRO A 414 -6.68 -10.32 21.06
CA PRO A 414 -6.67 -11.61 21.75
C PRO A 414 -7.36 -11.44 23.10
N VAL A 415 -8.48 -12.14 23.29
CA VAL A 415 -9.17 -12.22 24.57
C VAL A 415 -8.12 -12.64 25.62
N PRO A 416 -7.85 -11.80 26.64
CA PRO A 416 -6.86 -12.15 27.65
C PRO A 416 -7.30 -13.46 28.30
N ARG A 417 -6.49 -14.51 28.21
CA ARG A 417 -6.85 -15.82 28.77
C ARG A 417 -6.99 -15.67 30.29
N PRO A 418 -8.21 -15.80 30.87
CA PRO A 418 -8.36 -15.80 32.32
C PRO A 418 -7.71 -17.09 32.83
N GLY A 419 -6.57 -16.96 33.50
CA GLY A 419 -5.73 -18.11 33.89
C GLY A 419 -4.23 -17.88 33.74
N ALA A 420 -3.78 -16.85 33.01
CA ALA A 420 -2.39 -16.35 33.10
C ALA A 420 -2.17 -15.54 34.39
N ALA A 421 -2.66 -16.05 35.52
CA ALA A 421 -2.54 -15.46 36.84
C ALA A 421 -1.13 -15.71 37.38
N ASN A 422 -0.23 -14.78 37.12
CA ASN A 422 0.89 -14.37 37.97
C ASN A 422 1.47 -15.44 38.94
N VAL A 423 2.06 -16.52 38.41
CA VAL A 423 2.78 -17.55 39.20
C VAL A 423 4.20 -17.05 39.53
N GLY A 424 4.30 -15.85 40.11
CA GLY A 424 5.53 -15.07 40.21
C GLY A 424 5.54 -14.12 41.40
N GLY A 425 5.29 -14.64 42.60
CA GLY A 425 5.35 -13.87 43.85
C GLY A 425 5.21 -14.80 45.05
N GLY A 426 6.34 -15.25 45.59
CA GLY A 426 6.38 -16.20 46.71
C GLY A 426 7.72 -16.90 46.86
N ASN A 427 8.75 -16.13 47.26
CA ASN A 427 10.00 -16.64 47.84
C ASN A 427 10.58 -15.51 48.71
N GLU A 428 10.07 -15.42 49.94
CA GLU A 428 10.79 -14.95 51.14
C GLU A 428 10.66 -16.06 52.19
#